data_AF-A0A416RF66-F1
#
_entry.id   AF-A0A416RF66-F1
#
_cell.length_a   1.000
_cell.length_b   1.000
_cell.length_c   1.000
_cell.angle_alpha   90.00
_cell.angle_beta   90.00
_cell.angle_gamma   90.00
#
_symmetry.space_group_name_H-M   'P 1'
#
loop_
_entity.id
_entity.type
_entity.pdbx_description
1 polymer ?
#
loop_
_entity_poly.entity_id
_entity_poly.type
_entity_poly.pdbx_seq_one_letter_code
_entity_poly.pdbx_strand_id
1 'polypeptide(L)'
;MTLYHGSSSIIERPEFRKGNPFNDYGPGFHCTETLELAKEWACSMAQDGFANRYSFRTDGLSILNLTDGNYNYNILHWISILLMNRKLISAPILLPGARSILSAPSCPPIRTTMSS
;
A
#
# COMPACT_ATOMS: atom_id res chain seq x y z
N MET A 1 -5.25 -22.68 4.82
CA MET A 1 -5.40 -21.40 5.54
C MET A 1 -6.44 -20.53 4.85
N THR A 2 -7.02 -19.57 5.56
CA THR A 2 -7.93 -18.56 5.00
C THR A 2 -7.17 -17.26 4.80
N LEU A 3 -7.20 -16.71 3.60
CA LEU A 3 -6.55 -15.45 3.25
C LEU A 3 -7.58 -14.42 2.79
N TYR A 4 -7.28 -13.16 3.05
CA TYR A 4 -8.09 -12.02 2.66
C TYR A 4 -7.27 -11.02 1.83
N HIS A 5 -7.90 -10.46 0.81
CA HIS A 5 -7.32 -9.39 -0.03
C HIS A 5 -8.28 -8.21 -0.10
N GLY A 6 -7.82 -7.03 0.28
CA GLY A 6 -8.55 -5.79 0.13
C GLY A 6 -8.40 -5.20 -1.27
N SER A 7 -9.50 -4.88 -1.94
CA SER A 7 -9.49 -4.24 -3.27
C SER A 7 -10.74 -3.39 -3.54
N SER A 8 -10.65 -2.51 -4.52
CA SER A 8 -11.77 -1.69 -5.02
C SER A 8 -12.81 -2.46 -5.84
N SER A 9 -12.56 -3.74 -6.13
CA SER A 9 -13.40 -4.60 -6.96
C SER A 9 -13.36 -6.04 -6.45
N ILE A 10 -14.35 -6.86 -6.84
CA ILE A 10 -14.36 -8.30 -6.53
C ILE A 10 -13.34 -9.01 -7.43
N ILE A 11 -12.45 -9.80 -6.83
CA ILE A 11 -11.42 -10.58 -7.54
C ILE A 11 -11.68 -12.07 -7.29
N GLU A 12 -12.29 -12.75 -8.24
CA GLU A 12 -12.58 -14.19 -8.08
C GLU A 12 -11.33 -15.06 -8.20
N ARG A 13 -10.40 -14.70 -9.10
CA ARG A 13 -9.18 -15.45 -9.38
C ARG A 13 -7.97 -14.53 -9.37
N PRO A 14 -7.01 -14.73 -8.45
CA PRO A 14 -5.75 -14.01 -8.48
C PRO A 14 -4.99 -14.31 -9.78
N GLU A 15 -4.42 -13.28 -10.39
CA GLU A 15 -3.61 -13.40 -11.61
C GLU A 15 -2.14 -13.17 -11.29
N PHE A 16 -1.28 -14.00 -11.88
CA PHE A 16 0.16 -13.90 -11.67
C PHE A 16 0.69 -12.54 -12.15
N ARG A 17 1.50 -11.88 -11.30
CA ARG A 17 2.11 -10.55 -11.53
C ARG A 17 1.11 -9.39 -11.75
N LYS A 18 -0.19 -9.62 -11.57
CA LYS A 18 -1.19 -8.55 -11.58
C LYS A 18 -1.20 -7.86 -10.22
N GLY A 19 -1.18 -6.52 -10.23
CA GLY A 19 -1.16 -5.72 -9.00
C GLY A 19 -0.54 -4.34 -9.24
N ASN A 20 -0.45 -3.53 -8.19
CA ASN A 20 0.16 -2.21 -8.27
C ASN A 20 1.68 -2.35 -8.54
N PRO A 21 2.20 -1.86 -9.69
CA PRO A 21 3.63 -1.96 -10.03
C PRO A 21 4.53 -1.02 -9.20
N PHE A 22 3.93 -0.23 -8.31
CA PHE A 22 4.58 0.66 -7.35
C PHE A 22 4.42 0.19 -5.90
N ASN A 23 3.96 -1.04 -5.67
CA ASN A 23 3.93 -1.60 -4.32
C ASN A 23 5.37 -1.80 -3.80
N ASP A 24 5.62 -1.37 -2.56
CA ASP A 24 6.96 -1.43 -1.94
C ASP A 24 7.47 -2.87 -1.73
N TYR A 25 6.60 -3.88 -1.79
CA TYR A 25 6.97 -5.31 -1.72
C TYR A 25 7.05 -5.97 -3.11
N GLY A 26 6.93 -5.18 -4.17
CA GLY A 26 6.96 -5.65 -5.56
C GLY A 26 5.62 -6.13 -6.10
N PRO A 27 5.59 -6.52 -7.39
CA PRO A 27 4.37 -6.99 -8.04
C PRO A 27 3.95 -8.34 -7.48
N GLY A 28 2.72 -8.43 -7.00
CA GLY A 28 2.18 -9.65 -6.42
C GLY A 28 0.74 -9.47 -5.93
N PHE A 29 0.16 -10.60 -5.49
CA PHE A 29 -1.17 -10.63 -4.90
C PHE A 29 -1.04 -10.67 -3.38
N HIS A 30 -1.12 -9.49 -2.77
CA HIS A 30 -0.86 -9.30 -1.34
C HIS A 30 -2.10 -9.64 -0.51
N CYS A 31 -1.94 -10.58 0.42
CA CYS A 31 -3.02 -11.07 1.28
C CYS A 31 -2.67 -10.91 2.76
N THR A 32 -3.69 -11.03 3.61
CA THR A 32 -3.58 -11.08 5.07
C THR A 32 -4.49 -12.17 5.62
N GLU A 33 -4.15 -12.74 6.77
CA GLU A 33 -5.03 -13.67 7.50
C GLU A 33 -6.10 -12.91 8.32
N THR A 34 -5.93 -11.59 8.49
CA THR A 34 -6.82 -10.73 9.27
C THR A 34 -7.84 -10.04 8.38
N LEU A 35 -9.12 -10.39 8.54
CA LEU A 35 -10.23 -9.79 7.78
C LEU A 35 -10.26 -8.26 7.90
N GLU A 36 -10.06 -7.73 9.10
CA GLU A 36 -10.23 -6.29 9.34
C GLU A 36 -9.13 -5.47 8.68
N LEU A 37 -7.90 -6.01 8.61
CA LEU A 37 -6.80 -5.39 7.88
C LEU A 37 -7.08 -5.38 6.37
N ALA A 38 -7.69 -6.45 5.83
CA ALA A 38 -8.10 -6.47 4.43
C ALA A 38 -9.18 -5.42 4.14
N LYS A 39 -10.13 -5.20 5.05
CA LYS A 39 -11.15 -4.12 4.90
C LYS A 39 -10.51 -2.74 4.93
N GLU A 40 -9.57 -2.50 5.83
CA GLU A 40 -8.83 -1.23 5.90
C GLU A 40 -8.11 -0.92 4.59
N TRP A 41 -7.50 -1.92 3.96
CA TRP A 41 -6.80 -1.77 2.68
C TRP A 41 -7.74 -1.70 1.47
N ALA A 42 -8.99 -2.17 1.61
CA ALA A 42 -9.96 -2.18 0.51
C ALA A 42 -10.57 -0.80 0.24
N CYS A 43 -10.74 0.01 1.28
CA CYS A 43 -11.37 1.32 1.17
C CYS A 43 -10.36 2.37 0.71
N SER A 44 -10.68 3.06 -0.38
CA SER A 44 -9.99 4.33 -0.72
C SER A 44 -10.85 5.50 -0.24
N MET A 45 -10.27 6.71 -0.16
CA MET A 45 -10.91 7.92 0.36
C MET A 45 -12.28 8.25 -0.27
N ALA A 46 -12.62 7.69 -1.43
CA ALA A 46 -13.78 8.05 -2.22
C ALA A 46 -14.74 6.88 -2.53
N GLN A 47 -14.45 5.65 -2.10
CA GLN A 47 -15.31 4.49 -2.42
C GLN A 47 -15.16 3.35 -1.43
N ASP A 48 -16.27 2.62 -1.26
CA ASP A 48 -16.29 1.33 -0.58
C ASP A 48 -15.35 0.33 -1.27
N GLY A 49 -14.91 -0.66 -0.49
CA GLY A 49 -14.03 -1.72 -0.94
C GLY A 49 -14.56 -3.12 -0.62
N PHE A 50 -13.89 -4.12 -1.18
CA PHE A 50 -14.18 -5.54 -0.98
C PHE A 50 -13.02 -6.22 -0.25
N ALA A 51 -13.36 -7.01 0.77
CA ALA A 51 -12.43 -7.97 1.37
C ALA A 51 -12.69 -9.36 0.76
N ASN A 52 -11.92 -9.72 -0.26
CA ASN A 52 -12.04 -11.00 -0.96
C ASN A 52 -11.46 -12.12 -0.09
N ARG A 53 -12.19 -13.23 0.08
CA ARG A 53 -11.77 -14.37 0.90
C ARG A 53 -11.37 -15.55 0.04
N TYR A 54 -10.23 -16.16 0.34
CA TYR A 54 -9.70 -17.33 -0.35
C TYR A 54 -9.38 -18.46 0.62
N SER A 55 -9.62 -19.69 0.17
CA SER A 55 -9.04 -20.88 0.81
C SER A 55 -7.74 -21.22 0.10
N PHE A 56 -6.63 -21.24 0.85
CA PHE A 56 -5.30 -21.46 0.30
C PHE A 56 -4.67 -22.70 0.92
N ARG A 57 -4.26 -23.65 0.07
CA ARG A 57 -3.55 -24.86 0.48
C ARG A 57 -2.05 -24.62 0.33
N THR A 58 -1.33 -24.87 1.41
CA THR A 58 0.13 -24.69 1.49
C THR A 58 0.92 -25.98 1.29
N ASP A 59 0.23 -27.11 1.16
CA ASP A 59 0.86 -28.42 1.02
C ASP A 59 1.79 -28.45 -0.20
N GLY A 60 3.06 -28.80 0.02
CA GLY A 60 4.07 -28.90 -1.04
C GLY A 60 4.63 -27.55 -1.54
N LEU A 61 4.25 -26.41 -0.93
CA LEU A 61 4.83 -25.11 -1.26
C LEU A 61 6.12 -24.85 -0.46
N SER A 62 7.11 -24.26 -1.13
CA SER A 62 8.27 -23.67 -0.46
C SER A 62 7.90 -22.25 -0.01
N ILE A 63 7.62 -22.08 1.29
CA ILE A 63 7.17 -20.80 1.86
C ILE A 63 8.36 -20.07 2.47
N LEU A 64 8.59 -18.84 2.01
CA LEU A 64 9.56 -17.93 2.62
C LEU A 64 8.88 -17.16 3.75
N ASN A 65 9.31 -17.41 4.99
CA ASN A 65 8.85 -16.66 6.15
C ASN A 65 9.93 -15.67 6.62
N LEU A 66 9.72 -14.38 6.35
CA LEU A 66 10.65 -13.30 6.69
C LEU A 66 10.61 -12.89 8.17
N THR A 67 9.68 -13.45 8.95
CA THR A 67 9.61 -13.24 10.41
C THR A 67 10.01 -14.48 11.19
N ASP A 68 10.42 -15.56 10.52
CA ASP A 68 10.89 -16.76 11.19
C ASP A 68 12.31 -16.55 11.75
N GLY A 69 12.39 -16.49 13.08
CA GLY A 69 13.65 -16.34 13.80
C GLY A 69 14.61 -17.53 13.64
N ASN A 70 14.12 -18.69 13.18
CA ASN A 70 14.96 -19.89 13.04
C ASN A 70 15.93 -19.82 11.85
N TYR A 71 15.62 -19.01 10.83
CA TYR A 71 16.41 -18.90 9.59
C TYR A 71 17.31 -17.67 9.53
N ASN A 72 17.56 -17.00 10.68
CA ASN A 72 18.29 -15.73 10.77
C ASN A 72 17.67 -14.58 9.95
N TYR A 73 16.41 -14.71 9.51
CA TYR A 73 15.69 -13.60 8.94
C TYR A 73 15.44 -12.55 10.01
N ASN A 74 15.68 -11.30 9.66
CA ASN A 74 15.57 -10.17 10.56
C ASN A 74 15.04 -8.96 9.78
N ILE A 75 14.83 -7.86 10.49
CA ILE A 75 14.29 -6.61 9.92
C ILE A 75 15.09 -6.10 8.70
N LEU A 76 16.38 -6.41 8.57
CA LEU A 76 17.18 -6.00 7.42
C LEU A 76 16.75 -6.69 6.14
N HIS A 77 16.23 -7.92 6.22
CA HIS A 77 15.68 -8.61 5.06
C HIS A 77 14.41 -7.92 4.55
N TRP A 78 13.54 -7.49 5.47
CA TRP A 78 12.39 -6.65 5.14
C TRP A 78 12.80 -5.35 4.46
N ILE A 79 13.79 -4.65 5.02
CA ILE A 79 14.33 -3.40 4.44
C ILE A 79 14.92 -3.66 3.05
N SER A 80 15.61 -4.79 2.85
CA SER A 80 16.20 -5.12 1.55
C SER A 80 15.13 -5.28 0.46
N ILE A 81 14.01 -5.94 0.75
CA ILE A 81 12.89 -6.11 -0.19
C ILE A 81 12.27 -4.76 -0.54
N LEU A 82 12.08 -3.90 0.47
CA LEU A 82 11.56 -2.54 0.26
C LEU A 82 12.48 -1.74 -0.67
N LEU A 83 13.79 -1.74 -0.39
CA LEU A 83 14.77 -1.01 -1.20
C LEU A 83 14.87 -1.51 -2.65
N MET A 84 14.71 -2.82 -2.87
CA MET A 84 14.76 -3.41 -4.21
C MET A 84 13.54 -3.06 -5.08
N ASN A 85 12.37 -2.87 -4.48
CA ASN A 85 11.12 -2.64 -5.20
C ASN A 85 10.71 -1.16 -5.25
N ARG A 86 11.21 -0.34 -4.32
CA ARG A 86 10.89 1.09 -4.26
C ARG A 86 11.46 1.81 -5.46
N LYS A 87 10.58 2.10 -6.42
CA LYS A 87 10.92 2.99 -7.54
C LYS A 87 11.03 4.40 -6.99
N LEU A 88 12.26 4.92 -6.96
CA LEU A 88 12.46 6.34 -6.73
C LEU A 88 11.82 7.08 -7.90
N ILE A 89 10.73 7.80 -7.64
CA ILE A 89 10.25 8.79 -8.59
C ILE A 89 11.38 9.81 -8.67
N SER A 90 12.14 9.77 -9.77
CA SER A 90 12.95 10.91 -10.17
C SER A 90 11.98 12.05 -10.42
N ALA A 91 11.68 12.83 -9.38
CA ALA A 91 11.15 14.16 -9.61
C ALA A 91 12.25 14.90 -10.37
N PRO A 92 11.98 15.47 -11.55
CA PRO A 92 12.89 16.46 -12.10
C PRO A 92 12.87 17.61 -11.09
N ILE A 93 13.89 17.65 -10.23
CA ILE A 93 14.23 18.84 -9.46
C ILE A 93 14.59 19.89 -10.50
N LEU A 94 13.59 20.67 -10.95
CA LEU A 94 13.61 22.11 -11.17
C LEU A 94 12.30 22.54 -11.86
N LEU A 95 11.28 22.94 -11.10
CA LEU A 95 10.24 23.83 -11.65
C LEU A 95 10.72 25.28 -11.49
N PRO A 96 10.80 26.10 -12.56
CA PRO A 96 11.21 27.52 -12.50
C PRO A 96 10.30 28.46 -11.68
N GLY A 97 9.31 27.93 -10.94
CA GLY A 97 8.27 28.70 -10.25
C GLY A 97 8.45 28.88 -8.74
N ALA A 98 9.42 28.22 -8.10
CA ALA A 98 9.56 28.25 -6.63
C ALA A 98 10.11 29.58 -6.06
N ARG A 99 10.46 30.56 -6.90
CA ARG A 99 10.97 31.87 -6.45
C ARG A 99 9.88 32.87 -6.03
N SER A 100 8.61 32.69 -6.42
CA SER A 100 7.56 33.70 -6.17
C SER A 100 6.80 33.54 -4.86
N ILE A 101 6.92 32.39 -4.18
CA ILE A 101 6.12 32.09 -2.97
C ILE A 101 6.73 32.71 -1.70
N LEU A 102 8.03 33.07 -1.71
CA LEU A 102 8.71 33.68 -0.55
C LEU A 102 8.51 35.20 -0.42
N SER A 103 7.71 35.85 -1.27
CA SER A 103 7.59 37.32 -1.30
C SER A 103 6.16 37.91 -1.22
N ALA A 104 5.14 37.16 -0.80
CA ALA A 104 3.79 37.71 -0.65
C ALA A 104 3.37 37.84 0.84
N PRO A 105 2.94 39.03 1.31
CA PRO A 105 2.52 39.24 2.68
C PRO A 105 1.04 38.84 2.91
N SER A 106 0.78 38.33 4.13
CA SER A 106 -0.51 38.25 4.86
C SER A 106 -1.72 37.58 4.18
N CYS A 107 -2.06 36.38 4.64
CA CYS A 107 -3.39 35.78 4.47
C CYS A 107 -4.30 36.24 5.65
N PRO A 108 -5.52 36.78 5.44
CA PRO A 108 -6.42 37.14 6.54
C PRO A 108 -7.22 35.91 7.04
N PRO A 109 -7.71 35.90 8.30
CA PRO A 109 -8.39 34.74 8.87
C PRO A 109 -9.82 34.57 8.32
N ILE A 110 -10.21 33.31 8.15
CA ILE A 110 -11.51 32.85 7.64
C ILE A 110 -12.62 33.12 8.66
N ARG A 111 -13.72 33.73 8.21
CA ARG A 111 -14.94 34.01 8.99
C ARG A 111 -15.83 32.76 9.02
N THR A 112 -16.14 32.25 10.21
CA THR A 112 -17.14 31.18 10.41
C THR A 112 -18.54 31.80 10.48
N THR A 113 -19.46 31.34 9.64
CA THR A 113 -20.91 31.59 9.80
C THR A 113 -21.53 30.39 10.51
N MET A 114 -22.19 30.61 11.64
CA MET A 114 -23.16 29.67 12.21
C MET A 114 -24.57 30.22 11.95
N SER A 115 -25.40 29.43 11.28
CA SER A 115 -26.85 29.37 11.51
C SER A 115 -27.07 28.49 12.76
N SER A 116 -27.95 28.79 13.71
CA SER A 116 -29.28 29.39 13.64
C SER A 116 -29.55 30.32 14.82
#